data_AF-A0A1G0T9N1-F1
#
_entry.id   AF-A0A1G0T9N1-F1
#
_cell.length_a   1.000
_cell.length_b   1.000
_cell.length_c   1.000
_cell.angle_alpha   90.00
_cell.angle_beta   90.00
_cell.angle_gamma   90.00
#
_symmetry.space_group_name_H-M   'P 1'
#
loop_
_entity.id
_entity.type
_entity.pdbx_description
1 polymer ?
#
loop_
_entity_poly.entity_id
_entity_poly.type
_entity_poly.pdbx_seq_one_letter_code
_entity_poly.pdbx_strand_id
1 'polypeptide(L)'
;MSSLNLYLSEINSENLHQVRISLRRLRYPMEVFLKYFDRKKYWSFYKIVSSLQDLSGEVRDLDILKQNLNIYCNKDKSKTEEINFSKIDIKKEQFQSNLKLELMKFIHGKELKDFKKLINHHI
;
A
#
# COMPACT_ATOMS: atom_id res chain seq x y z
N MET A 1 14.66 -3.97 -10.60
CA MET A 1 13.23 -4.27 -10.42
C MET A 1 12.55 -3.12 -9.69
N SER A 2 11.32 -2.76 -10.05
CA SER A 2 10.52 -1.82 -9.22
C SER A 2 10.14 -2.50 -7.89
N SER A 3 9.99 -1.71 -6.82
CA SER A 3 9.54 -2.18 -5.49
C SER A 3 8.22 -2.96 -5.55
N LEU A 4 7.32 -2.57 -6.45
CA LEU A 4 6.07 -3.28 -6.71
C LEU A 4 6.30 -4.71 -7.23
N ASN A 5 7.24 -4.91 -8.16
CA ASN A 5 7.52 -6.24 -8.70
C ASN A 5 8.15 -7.15 -7.63
N LEU A 6 9.00 -6.60 -6.75
CA LEU A 6 9.58 -7.36 -5.64
C LEU A 6 8.49 -7.86 -4.69
N TYR A 7 7.54 -7.00 -4.30
CA TYR A 7 6.41 -7.40 -3.47
C TYR A 7 5.49 -8.43 -4.13
N LEU A 8 5.27 -8.33 -5.44
CA LEU A 8 4.46 -9.30 -6.18
C LEU A 8 5.14 -10.67 -6.34
N SER A 9 6.48 -10.70 -6.37
CA SER A 9 7.28 -11.93 -6.39
C SER A 9 7.40 -12.57 -5.00
N GLU A 10 7.55 -11.76 -3.95
CA GLU A 10 7.71 -12.24 -2.59
C GLU A 10 6.96 -11.34 -1.60
N ILE A 11 5.91 -11.89 -0.99
CA ILE A 11 5.06 -11.17 -0.04
C ILE A 11 5.71 -11.24 1.35
N ASN A 12 6.38 -10.16 1.75
CA ASN A 12 6.93 -9.98 3.09
C ASN A 12 6.80 -8.51 3.55
N SER A 13 7.06 -8.26 4.83
CA SER A 13 6.91 -6.93 5.45
C SER A 13 7.86 -5.89 4.87
N GLU A 14 9.08 -6.29 4.48
CA GLU A 14 10.08 -5.39 3.90
C GLU A 14 9.68 -4.96 2.49
N ASN A 15 9.26 -5.89 1.65
CA ASN A 15 8.78 -5.58 0.31
C ASN A 15 7.51 -4.70 0.36
N LEU A 16 6.61 -4.95 1.32
CA LEU A 16 5.46 -4.07 1.56
C LEU A 16 5.91 -2.66 1.99
N HIS A 17 6.94 -2.56 2.84
CA HIS A 17 7.52 -1.29 3.25
C HIS A 17 8.07 -0.50 2.04
N GLN A 18 8.79 -1.17 1.13
CA GLN A 18 9.30 -0.54 -0.08
C GLN A 18 8.20 -0.06 -1.03
N VAL A 19 7.10 -0.82 -1.16
CA VAL A 19 5.90 -0.38 -1.89
C VAL A 19 5.33 0.89 -1.28
N ARG A 20 5.17 0.94 0.05
CA ARG A 20 4.66 2.12 0.78
C ARG A 20 5.53 3.35 0.57
N ILE A 21 6.86 3.20 0.63
CA ILE A 21 7.80 4.30 0.35
C ILE A 21 7.60 4.81 -1.08
N SER A 22 7.47 3.90 -2.04
CA SER A 22 7.35 4.24 -3.46
C SER A 22 6.04 4.98 -3.76
N LEU A 23 4.93 4.53 -3.17
CA LEU A 23 3.63 5.19 -3.28
C LEU A 23 3.66 6.59 -2.66
N ARG A 24 4.26 6.77 -1.48
CA ARG A 24 4.45 8.09 -0.86
C ARG A 24 5.29 9.03 -1.74
N ARG A 25 6.41 8.52 -2.27
CA ARG A 25 7.29 9.28 -3.17
C ARG A 25 6.60 9.70 -4.45
N LEU A 26 5.56 8.99 -4.88
CA LEU A 26 4.72 9.38 -6.01
C LEU A 26 3.61 10.36 -5.58
N ARG A 27 2.89 10.06 -4.50
CA ARG A 27 1.75 10.84 -4.02
C ARG A 27 2.12 12.27 -3.62
N TYR A 28 3.19 12.47 -2.85
CA TYR A 28 3.49 13.80 -2.30
C TYR A 28 3.86 14.83 -3.38
N PRO A 29 4.74 14.52 -4.35
CA PRO A 29 4.92 15.41 -5.49
C PRO A 29 3.61 15.66 -6.22
N MET A 30 2.73 14.65 -6.31
CA MET A 30 1.46 14.85 -6.97
C MET A 30 0.55 15.88 -6.30
N GLU A 31 0.51 15.89 -4.98
CA GLU A 31 -0.24 16.90 -4.22
C GLU A 31 0.30 18.32 -4.48
N VAL A 32 1.63 18.46 -4.60
CA VAL A 32 2.29 19.74 -4.89
C VAL A 32 2.01 20.23 -6.32
N PHE A 33 2.12 19.33 -7.30
CA PHE A 33 2.02 19.70 -8.71
C PHE A 33 0.60 19.72 -9.27
N LEU A 34 -0.41 19.41 -8.47
CA LEU A 34 -1.82 19.34 -8.91
C LEU A 34 -2.31 20.60 -9.66
N LYS A 35 -1.76 21.78 -9.35
CA LYS A 35 -2.13 23.05 -9.99
C LYS A 35 -1.57 23.24 -11.40
N TYR A 36 -0.56 22.46 -11.80
CA TYR A 36 0.19 22.65 -13.05
C TYR A 36 -0.22 21.68 -14.17
N PHE A 37 -1.07 20.70 -13.88
CA PHE A 37 -1.50 19.67 -14.83
C PHE A 37 -3.00 19.74 -15.11
N ASP A 38 -3.44 19.09 -16.19
CA ASP A 38 -4.87 18.86 -16.44
C ASP A 38 -5.51 18.22 -15.21
N ARG A 39 -6.41 18.96 -14.56
CA ARG A 39 -7.01 18.54 -13.30
C ARG A 39 -7.72 17.20 -13.42
N LYS A 40 -8.40 16.89 -14.52
CA LYS A 40 -9.21 15.65 -14.61
C LYS A 40 -8.32 14.42 -14.67
N LYS A 41 -7.36 14.40 -15.60
CA LYS A 41 -6.47 13.23 -15.78
C LYS A 41 -5.54 13.05 -14.59
N TYR A 42 -4.97 14.15 -14.11
CA TYR A 42 -4.04 14.13 -12.99
C TYR A 42 -4.73 13.70 -11.69
N TRP A 43 -5.91 14.23 -11.40
CA TRP A 43 -6.68 13.87 -10.22
C TRP A 43 -7.17 12.42 -10.25
N SER A 44 -7.54 11.91 -11.42
CA SER A 44 -7.92 10.50 -11.58
C SER A 44 -6.74 9.58 -11.21
N PHE A 45 -5.54 9.87 -11.72
CA PHE A 45 -4.36 9.09 -11.38
C PHE A 45 -3.97 9.24 -9.90
N TYR A 46 -4.08 10.45 -9.34
CA TYR A 46 -3.85 10.70 -7.92
C TYR A 46 -4.74 9.82 -7.03
N LYS A 47 -6.03 9.70 -7.36
CA LYS A 47 -6.97 8.86 -6.60
C LYS A 47 -6.54 7.39 -6.58
N ILE A 48 -6.01 6.88 -7.68
CA ILE A 48 -5.51 5.50 -7.77
C ILE A 48 -4.30 5.34 -6.85
N VAL A 49 -3.33 6.25 -6.92
CA VAL A 49 -2.14 6.21 -6.05
C VAL A 49 -2.52 6.34 -4.57
N SER A 50 -3.45 7.22 -4.23
CA SER A 50 -3.96 7.36 -2.86
C SER A 50 -4.61 6.06 -2.39
N SER A 51 -5.49 5.46 -3.19
CA SER A 51 -6.16 4.21 -2.84
C SER A 51 -5.17 3.07 -2.62
N LEU A 52 -4.14 2.93 -3.46
CA LEU A 52 -3.08 1.94 -3.26
C LEU A 52 -2.30 2.17 -1.97
N GLN A 53 -2.02 3.43 -1.63
CA GLN A 53 -1.34 3.78 -0.39
C GLN A 53 -2.20 3.41 0.82
N ASP A 54 -3.51 3.68 0.77
CA ASP A 54 -4.45 3.36 1.84
C ASP A 54 -4.57 1.83 2.04
N LEU A 55 -4.75 1.07 0.96
CA LEU A 55 -4.76 -0.41 0.98
C LEU A 55 -3.47 -1.00 1.56
N SER A 56 -2.32 -0.42 1.22
CA SER A 56 -1.03 -0.84 1.80
C SER A 56 -0.90 -0.50 3.30
N GLY A 57 -1.66 0.49 3.77
CA GLY A 57 -1.80 0.85 5.19
C GLY A 57 -2.57 -0.21 5.95
N GLU A 58 -3.72 -0.62 5.43
CA GLU A 58 -4.59 -1.62 6.06
C GLU A 58 -3.85 -2.95 6.35
N VAL A 59 -3.00 -3.39 5.41
CA VAL A 59 -2.15 -4.58 5.63
C VAL A 59 -1.15 -4.36 6.77
N ARG A 60 -0.48 -3.20 6.80
CA ARG A 60 0.52 -2.86 7.81
C ARG A 60 -0.10 -2.67 9.19
N ASP A 61 -1.32 -2.14 9.26
CA ASP A 61 -2.02 -1.90 10.52
C ASP A 61 -2.32 -3.22 11.23
N LEU A 62 -2.65 -4.28 10.49
CA LEU A 62 -2.82 -5.63 11.06
C LEU A 62 -1.50 -6.23 11.56
N ASP A 63 -0.39 -5.98 10.87
CA ASP A 63 0.95 -6.37 11.36
C ASP A 63 1.30 -5.66 12.68
N ILE A 64 1.05 -4.35 12.75
CA ILE A 64 1.31 -3.55 13.96
C ILE A 64 0.38 -3.99 15.10
N LEU A 65 -0.90 -4.24 14.81
CA LEU A 65 -1.87 -4.72 15.79
C LEU A 65 -1.41 -6.05 16.40
N LYS A 66 -1.03 -7.03 15.58
CA LYS A 66 -0.53 -8.32 16.04
C LYS A 66 0.74 -8.16 16.88
N GLN A 67 1.67 -7.31 16.44
CA GLN A 67 2.91 -7.02 17.16
C GLN A 67 2.62 -6.40 18.55
N ASN A 68 1.74 -5.40 18.61
CA ASN A 68 1.40 -4.71 19.85
C ASN A 68 0.67 -5.63 20.85
N LEU A 69 -0.25 -6.47 20.37
CA LEU A 69 -0.93 -7.45 21.20
C LEU A 69 0.05 -8.48 21.78
N ASN A 70 1.01 -8.97 20.98
CA ASN A 70 2.07 -9.85 21.47
C ASN A 70 2.90 -9.19 22.58
N ILE A 71 3.30 -7.92 22.41
CA ILE A 71 4.04 -7.17 23.42
C ILE A 71 3.21 -7.03 24.71
N TYR A 72 1.90 -6.76 24.57
CA TYR A 72 1.00 -6.60 25.70
C TYR A 72 0.87 -7.91 26.50
N CYS A 73 0.60 -9.03 25.83
CA CYS A 73 0.49 -10.36 26.48
C CYS A 73 1.77 -10.77 27.21
N ASN A 74 2.93 -10.51 26.61
CA ASN A 74 4.21 -10.87 27.22
C ASN A 74 4.53 -10.06 28.49
N LYS A 75 3.96 -8.86 28.62
CA LYS A 75 4.14 -7.99 29.79
C LYS A 75 3.22 -8.36 30.96
N ASP A 76 2.05 -8.93 30.69
CA ASP A 76 1.02 -9.20 31.68
C ASP A 76 0.69 -10.70 31.79
N LYS A 77 1.56 -11.45 32.49
CA LYS A 77 1.48 -12.92 32.67
C LYS A 77 0.21 -13.42 33.40
N SER A 78 -0.64 -12.51 33.88
CA SER A 78 -1.73 -12.81 34.82
C SER A 78 -3.09 -13.08 34.16
N LYS A 79 -3.24 -12.81 32.86
CA LYS A 79 -4.47 -13.07 32.10
C LYS A 79 -4.11 -13.41 30.66
N THR A 80 -3.80 -14.65 30.37
CA THR A 80 -3.69 -15.10 28.98
C THR A 80 -4.47 -16.38 28.81
N GLU A 81 -5.78 -16.25 28.60
CA GLU A 81 -6.38 -17.04 27.53
C GLU A 81 -5.53 -16.78 26.29
N GLU A 82 -4.98 -17.82 25.66
CA GLU A 82 -4.20 -17.69 24.42
C GLU A 82 -4.98 -16.81 23.44
N ILE A 83 -4.51 -15.58 23.21
CA ILE A 83 -5.15 -14.71 22.24
C ILE A 83 -4.99 -15.36 20.87
N ASN A 84 -6.10 -15.88 20.35
CA ASN A 84 -6.12 -16.51 19.05
C ASN A 84 -6.02 -15.43 17.95
N PHE A 85 -4.84 -15.29 17.35
CA PHE A 85 -4.56 -14.35 16.27
C PHE A 85 -5.11 -14.76 14.90
N SER A 86 -5.76 -15.92 14.78
CA SER A 86 -6.29 -16.43 13.49
C SER A 86 -7.17 -15.42 12.77
N LYS A 87 -8.02 -14.68 13.49
CA LYS A 87 -8.88 -13.65 12.90
C LYS A 87 -8.06 -12.52 12.27
N ILE A 88 -6.96 -12.13 12.90
CA ILE A 88 -6.05 -11.08 12.38
C ILE A 88 -5.35 -11.59 11.13
N ASP A 89 -4.86 -12.83 11.17
CA ASP A 89 -4.15 -13.45 10.05
C ASP A 89 -5.06 -13.62 8.83
N ILE A 90 -6.29 -14.12 9.01
CA ILE A 90 -7.30 -14.23 7.95
C ILE A 90 -7.61 -12.85 7.34
N LYS A 91 -7.81 -11.82 8.18
CA LYS A 91 -8.11 -10.47 7.69
C LYS A 91 -6.93 -9.89 6.91
N LYS A 92 -5.71 -10.16 7.37
CA LYS A 92 -4.47 -9.71 6.72
C LYS A 92 -4.33 -10.35 5.35
N GLU A 93 -4.58 -11.65 5.22
CA GLU A 93 -4.53 -12.36 3.93
C GLU A 93 -5.56 -11.80 2.93
N GLN A 94 -6.76 -11.44 3.40
CA GLN A 94 -7.78 -10.77 2.57
C GLN A 94 -7.28 -9.42 2.04
N PHE A 95 -6.74 -8.58 2.92
CA PHE A 95 -6.23 -7.25 2.53
C PHE A 95 -4.98 -7.35 1.65
N GLN A 96 -4.10 -8.31 1.91
CA GLN A 96 -2.95 -8.59 1.05
C GLN A 96 -3.37 -9.03 -0.34
N SER A 97 -4.39 -9.88 -0.44
CA SER A 97 -4.95 -10.34 -1.72
C SER A 97 -5.57 -9.19 -2.50
N ASN A 98 -6.33 -8.33 -1.83
CA ASN A 98 -6.91 -7.13 -2.44
C ASN A 98 -5.81 -6.16 -2.93
N LEU A 99 -4.82 -5.87 -2.08
CA LEU A 99 -3.68 -5.03 -2.45
C LEU A 99 -2.92 -5.59 -3.66
N LYS A 100 -2.68 -6.91 -3.69
CA LYS A 100 -2.04 -7.59 -4.83
C LYS A 100 -2.82 -7.37 -6.11
N LEU A 101 -4.14 -7.56 -6.08
CA LEU A 101 -5.02 -7.37 -7.23
C LEU A 101 -4.93 -5.93 -7.75
N GLU A 102 -5.05 -4.94 -6.87
CA GLU A 102 -5.02 -3.52 -7.26
C GLU A 102 -3.64 -3.09 -7.75
N LEU A 103 -2.55 -3.59 -7.17
CA LEU A 103 -1.19 -3.37 -7.68
C LEU A 103 -1.01 -3.96 -9.08
N MET A 104 -1.53 -5.16 -9.34
CA MET A 104 -1.47 -5.78 -10.66
C MET A 104 -2.25 -4.97 -11.69
N LYS A 105 -3.46 -4.50 -11.35
CA LYS A 105 -4.25 -3.60 -12.19
C LYS A 105 -3.52 -2.30 -12.46
N PHE A 106 -2.88 -1.71 -11.46
CA PHE A 106 -2.13 -0.47 -11.60
C PHE A 106 -0.91 -0.60 -12.54
N ILE A 107 -0.11 -1.66 -12.39
CA ILE A 107 1.10 -1.87 -13.21
C ILE A 107 0.75 -2.08 -14.69
N HIS A 108 -0.31 -2.84 -14.96
CA HIS A 108 -0.74 -3.16 -16.32
C HIS A 108 -1.77 -2.18 -16.88
N GLY A 109 -2.27 -1.28 -16.04
CA GLY A 109 -3.31 -0.30 -16.36
C GLY A 109 -2.85 0.74 -17.38
N LYS A 110 -3.83 1.25 -18.13
CA LYS A 110 -3.58 2.35 -19.08
C LYS A 110 -3.29 3.66 -18.36
N GLU A 111 -3.75 3.80 -17.12
CA GLU A 111 -3.67 5.01 -16.30
C GLU A 111 -2.20 5.37 -16.03
N LEU A 112 -1.35 4.38 -15.77
CA LEU A 112 0.10 4.59 -15.63
C LEU A 112 0.74 5.02 -16.95
N LYS A 113 0.31 4.45 -18.08
CA LYS A 113 0.81 4.83 -19.42
C LYS A 113 0.37 6.26 -19.77
N ASP A 114 -0.87 6.61 -19.50
CA ASP A 114 -1.45 7.92 -19.75
C ASP A 114 -0.81 8.99 -18.87
N PHE A 115 -0.55 8.69 -17.60
CA PHE A 115 0.17 9.59 -16.70
C PHE A 115 1.62 9.83 -17.14
N LYS A 116 2.33 8.80 -17.59
CA LYS A 116 3.69 8.96 -18.15
C LYS A 116 3.69 9.88 -19.38
N LYS A 117 2.71 9.73 -20.27
CA LYS A 117 2.54 10.63 -21.43
C LYS A 117 2.25 12.07 -20.99
N LEU A 118 1.40 12.25 -19.97
CA LEU A 118 1.07 13.56 -19.42
C LEU A 118 2.32 14.27 -18.89
N ILE A 119 3.14 13.59 -18.08
CA ILE A 119 4.38 14.19 -17.54
C ILE A 119 5.36 14.55 -18.66
N ASN A 120 5.59 13.64 -19.61
CA ASN A 120 6.56 13.86 -20.69
C ASN A 120 6.18 14.98 -21.68
N HIS A 121 4.93 15.49 -21.63
CA HIS A 121 4.51 16.62 -22.45
C HIS A 121 4.70 17.97 -21.74
N HIS A 122 4.95 17.96 -20.43
CA HIS A 122 5.06 19.15 -19.58
C HIS A 122 6.45 19.37 -18.98
N ILE A 123 7.42 18.50 -19.30
CA ILE A 123 8.87 18.62 -19.01
C ILE A 123 9.59 18.64 -20.36
#